data_AF-A0A7S0E7L0-F1
#
_entry.id   AF-A0A7S0E7L0-F1
#
_cell.length_a   1.000
_cell.length_b   1.000
_cell.length_c   1.000
_cell.angle_alpha   90.00
_cell.angle_beta   90.00
_cell.angle_gamma   90.00
#
_symmetry.space_group_name_H-M   'P 1'
#
loop_
_entity.id
_entity.type
_entity.pdbx_description
1 polymer ?
#
loop_
_entity_poly.entity_id
_entity_poly.type
_entity_poly.pdbx_seq_one_letter_code
_entity_poly.pdbx_strand_id
1 'polypeptide(L)'
;MSKDASSFCPIYKWGQTDLDIIITVEVNEECINSHSVSAEGKVEVQGNVPKKGDFKLALDLYGEILAARTEVQLLPRSLRLKIRKKLQGETWKSLQKLHIPKPAQERRDFDFFVDSDGDDDDDDDDDDDD
;
A
#
# COMPACT_ATOMS: atom_id res chain seq x y z
N MET A 1 10.27 1.14 34.31
CA MET A 1 11.14 0.71 33.18
C MET A 1 10.25 -0.02 32.19
N SER A 2 9.68 0.73 31.24
CA SER A 2 8.81 0.16 30.21
C SER A 2 9.70 -0.66 29.27
N LYS A 3 9.52 -1.98 29.23
CA LYS A 3 10.06 -2.79 28.14
C LYS A 3 9.48 -2.21 26.86
N ASP A 4 10.32 -1.71 25.96
CA ASP A 4 9.95 -1.51 24.57
C ASP A 4 9.33 -2.83 24.08
N ALA A 5 8.00 -2.88 24.03
CA ALA A 5 7.29 -3.96 23.39
C ALA A 5 7.65 -3.82 21.91
N SER A 6 8.63 -4.62 21.47
CA SER A 6 9.12 -4.62 20.10
C SER A 6 7.94 -4.89 19.17
N SER A 7 7.42 -3.84 18.55
CA SER A 7 6.30 -3.93 17.62
C SER A 7 6.79 -4.57 16.33
N PHE A 8 6.07 -5.55 15.80
CA PHE A 8 6.46 -6.18 14.54
C PHE A 8 5.99 -5.36 13.33
N CYS A 9 6.66 -5.51 12.19
CA CYS A 9 6.18 -4.96 10.92
C CYS A 9 5.22 -5.96 10.25
N PRO A 10 3.97 -5.60 9.94
CA PRO A 10 3.04 -6.49 9.24
C PRO A 10 3.48 -6.71 7.80
N ILE A 11 2.94 -7.75 7.15
CA ILE A 11 3.09 -7.91 5.69
C ILE A 11 2.23 -6.85 5.02
N TYR A 12 2.78 -6.23 3.99
CA TYR A 12 2.03 -5.28 3.18
C TYR A 12 2.43 -5.42 1.72
N LYS A 13 1.43 -5.21 0.86
CA LYS A 13 1.56 -5.18 -0.59
C LYS A 13 1.39 -3.75 -1.05
N TRP A 14 2.03 -3.40 -2.16
CA TRP A 14 1.75 -2.15 -2.83
C TRP A 14 1.80 -2.27 -4.35
N GLY A 15 1.01 -1.44 -4.99
CA GLY A 15 0.97 -1.24 -6.44
C GLY A 15 0.66 0.22 -6.75
N GLN A 16 0.47 0.54 -8.03
CA GLN A 16 0.17 1.88 -8.48
C GLN A 16 -0.62 1.90 -9.78
N THR A 17 -1.44 2.94 -9.93
CA THR A 17 -1.95 3.37 -11.23
C THR A 17 -1.19 4.64 -11.66
N ASP A 18 -1.57 5.22 -12.80
CA ASP A 18 -1.06 6.53 -13.23
C ASP A 18 -1.31 7.65 -12.22
N LEU A 19 -2.34 7.47 -11.39
CA LEU A 19 -2.83 8.50 -10.49
C LEU A 19 -2.53 8.20 -9.03
N ASP A 20 -2.65 6.94 -8.62
CA ASP A 20 -2.70 6.57 -7.22
C ASP A 20 -1.63 5.52 -6.87
N ILE A 21 -1.15 5.55 -5.63
CA ILE A 21 -0.45 4.45 -4.98
C ILE A 21 -1.47 3.69 -4.15
N ILE A 22 -1.46 2.36 -4.24
CA ILE A 22 -2.33 1.49 -3.45
C ILE A 22 -1.44 0.70 -2.49
N ILE A 23 -1.72 0.78 -1.20
CA ILE A 23 -1.02 0.02 -0.15
C ILE A 23 -2.05 -0.85 0.57
N THR A 24 -1.83 -2.16 0.59
CA THR A 24 -2.68 -3.14 1.26
C THR A 24 -1.91 -3.79 2.41
N VAL A 25 -2.31 -3.54 3.65
CA VAL A 25 -1.71 -4.13 4.87
C VAL A 25 -2.49 -5.39 5.24
N GLU A 26 -1.82 -6.53 5.34
CA GLU A 26 -2.45 -7.85 5.59
C GLU A 26 -2.64 -8.11 7.09
N VAL A 27 -3.64 -7.45 7.65
CA VAL A 27 -4.12 -7.59 9.03
C VAL A 27 -5.64 -7.42 9.04
N ASN A 28 -6.35 -8.15 9.89
CA ASN A 28 -7.80 -7.98 9.99
C ASN A 28 -8.16 -6.57 10.45
N GLU A 29 -9.31 -6.06 10.01
CA GLU A 29 -9.77 -4.72 10.36
C GLU A 29 -9.89 -4.48 11.87
N GLU A 30 -10.33 -5.50 12.63
CA GLU A 30 -10.46 -5.39 14.09
C GLU A 30 -9.11 -5.25 14.81
N CYS A 31 -8.00 -5.53 14.13
CA CYS A 31 -6.65 -5.41 14.67
C CYS A 31 -6.07 -4.00 14.49
N ILE A 32 -6.69 -3.12 13.68
CA ILE A 32 -6.21 -1.76 13.42
C ILE A 32 -6.64 -0.82 14.54
N ASN A 33 -5.66 -0.20 15.22
CA ASN A 33 -5.95 0.84 16.23
C ASN A 33 -5.95 2.24 15.61
N SER A 34 -5.02 2.52 14.70
CA SER A 34 -5.00 3.79 13.97
C SER A 34 -4.23 3.71 12.66
N HIS A 35 -4.54 4.65 11.77
CA HIS A 35 -3.83 4.87 10.53
C HIS A 35 -3.71 6.38 10.27
N SER A 36 -2.67 6.82 9.57
CA SER A 36 -2.49 8.21 9.16
C SER A 36 -1.64 8.32 7.90
N VAL A 37 -1.93 9.36 7.11
CA VAL A 37 -1.13 9.76 5.95
C VAL A 37 -0.87 11.26 6.06
N SER A 38 0.39 11.66 6.10
CA SER A 38 0.79 13.06 6.22
C SER A 38 1.09 13.70 4.86
N ALA A 39 1.02 15.03 4.77
CA ALA A 39 1.31 15.76 3.54
C ALA A 39 2.77 15.58 3.08
N GLU A 40 3.69 15.28 4.00
CA GLU A 40 5.09 14.99 3.74
C GLU A 40 5.34 13.57 3.20
N GLY A 41 4.28 12.78 2.98
CA GLY A 41 4.40 11.42 2.47
C GLY A 41 4.71 10.38 3.54
N LYS A 42 4.43 10.67 4.83
CA LYS A 42 4.56 9.67 5.89
C LYS A 42 3.27 8.89 6.03
N VAL A 43 3.35 7.56 5.96
CA VAL A 43 2.24 6.66 6.23
C VAL A 43 2.53 5.88 7.51
N GLU A 44 1.59 5.90 8.44
CA GLU A 44 1.68 5.12 9.67
C GLU A 44 0.42 4.30 9.88
N VAL A 45 0.56 3.00 10.15
CA VAL A 45 -0.53 2.10 10.54
C VAL A 45 -0.08 1.31 11.76
N GLN A 46 -0.89 1.29 12.79
CA GLN A 46 -0.57 0.60 14.04
C GLN A 46 -1.78 -0.13 14.61
N GLY A 47 -1.51 -1.17 15.38
CA GLY A 47 -2.55 -2.03 15.91
C GLY A 47 -1.99 -3.19 16.73
N ASN A 48 -2.86 -4.14 17.06
CA ASN A 48 -2.50 -5.34 17.81
C ASN A 48 -3.14 -6.56 17.17
N VAL A 49 -2.33 -7.59 16.87
CA VAL A 49 -2.82 -8.87 16.39
C VAL A 49 -2.83 -9.86 17.56
N PRO A 50 -3.98 -10.47 17.90
CA PRO A 50 -4.07 -11.44 18.98
C PRO A 50 -3.01 -12.54 18.85
N LYS A 51 -2.33 -12.85 19.97
CA LYS A 51 -1.22 -13.84 20.07
C LYS A 51 0.08 -13.47 19.35
N LYS A 52 0.09 -12.48 18.45
CA LYS A 52 1.30 -12.01 17.76
C LYS A 52 1.87 -10.72 18.38
N GLY A 53 1.02 -9.88 18.95
CA GLY A 53 1.39 -8.66 19.67
C GLY A 53 1.12 -7.37 18.88
N ASP A 54 1.71 -6.27 19.35
CA ASP A 54 1.59 -4.96 18.71
C ASP A 54 2.36 -4.93 17.38
N PHE A 55 1.80 -4.21 16.40
CA PHE A 55 2.44 -3.97 15.12
C PHE A 55 2.50 -2.48 14.80
N LYS A 56 3.51 -2.13 14.02
CA LYS A 56 3.67 -0.78 13.46
C LYS A 56 4.25 -0.88 12.07
N LEU A 57 3.55 -0.29 11.11
CA LEU A 57 4.02 0.01 9.77
C LEU A 57 4.28 1.52 9.70
N ALA A 58 5.50 1.91 9.39
CA ALA A 58 5.87 3.30 9.14
C ALA A 58 6.62 3.36 7.82
N LEU A 59 6.10 4.15 6.88
CA LEU A 59 6.65 4.32 5.54
C LEU A 59 6.92 5.80 5.28
N ASP A 60 7.99 6.08 4.55
CA ASP A 60 8.29 7.40 4.01
C ASP A 60 8.31 7.30 2.48
N LEU A 61 7.21 7.75 1.87
CA LEU A 61 6.88 7.50 0.48
C LEU A 61 7.91 8.14 -0.48
N TYR A 62 8.10 7.49 -1.63
CA TYR A 62 9.11 7.86 -2.63
C TYR A 62 8.91 9.29 -3.17
N GLY A 63 7.69 9.61 -3.61
CA GLY A 63 7.35 10.89 -4.21
C GLY A 63 6.31 11.67 -3.41
N GLU A 64 5.99 12.87 -3.89
CA GLU A 64 4.98 13.73 -3.27
C GLU A 64 3.55 13.20 -3.51
N ILE A 65 2.69 13.39 -2.50
CA ILE A 65 1.30 12.92 -2.52
C ILE A 65 0.32 14.04 -2.16
N LEU A 66 -0.97 13.80 -2.45
CA LEU A 66 -2.08 14.61 -1.99
C LEU A 66 -2.78 13.90 -0.82
N ALA A 67 -2.21 13.99 0.39
CA ALA A 67 -2.70 13.28 1.58
C ALA A 67 -4.18 13.54 1.92
N ALA A 68 -4.68 14.75 1.66
CA ALA A 68 -6.10 15.09 1.86
C ALA A 68 -7.07 14.33 0.93
N ARG A 69 -6.55 13.67 -0.11
CA ARG A 69 -7.30 12.82 -1.04
C ARG A 69 -7.05 11.32 -0.80
N THR A 70 -6.47 10.96 0.33
CA THR A 70 -6.31 9.56 0.69
C THR A 70 -7.66 8.94 1.01
N GLU A 71 -7.96 7.83 0.33
CA GLU A 71 -9.10 6.97 0.64
C GLU A 71 -8.60 5.79 1.48
N VAL A 72 -9.34 5.48 2.54
CA VAL A 72 -9.05 4.35 3.44
C VAL A 72 -10.21 3.38 3.41
N GLN A 73 -9.91 2.12 3.19
CA GLN A 73 -10.88 1.03 3.23
C GLN A 73 -10.42 -0.03 4.22
N LEU A 74 -11.22 -0.26 5.25
CA LEU A 74 -11.09 -1.41 6.13
C LEU A 74 -11.82 -2.59 5.50
N LEU A 75 -11.12 -3.71 5.37
CA LEU A 75 -11.61 -4.96 4.82
C LEU A 75 -11.45 -6.06 5.89
N PRO A 76 -12.25 -7.14 5.85
CA PRO A 76 -12.21 -8.17 6.89
C PRO A 76 -10.82 -8.79 7.18
N ARG A 77 -9.89 -8.71 6.23
CA ARG A 77 -8.53 -9.28 6.33
C ARG A 77 -7.42 -8.29 5.97
N SER A 78 -7.75 -7.03 5.70
CA SER A 78 -6.75 -6.05 5.32
C SER A 78 -7.20 -4.62 5.54
N LEU A 79 -6.23 -3.71 5.57
CA LEU A 79 -6.46 -2.28 5.42
C LEU A 79 -5.89 -1.87 4.06
N ARG A 80 -6.68 -1.16 3.26
CA ARG A 80 -6.26 -0.62 1.97
C ARG A 80 -6.22 0.91 2.04
N LEU A 81 -5.08 1.48 1.64
CA LEU A 81 -4.88 2.91 1.47
C LEU A 81 -4.71 3.18 -0.03
N LYS A 82 -5.57 4.04 -0.58
CA LYS A 82 -5.40 4.57 -1.93
C LYS A 82 -5.00 6.04 -1.81
N ILE A 83 -3.77 6.34 -2.22
CA ILE A 83 -3.11 7.62 -2.00
C ILE A 83 -2.84 8.28 -3.34
N ARG A 84 -3.45 9.44 -3.57
CA ARG A 84 -3.28 10.20 -4.83
C ARG A 84 -1.86 10.77 -4.93
N LYS A 85 -1.16 10.46 -6.02
CA LYS A 85 0.14 11.09 -6.36
C LYS A 85 -0.08 12.57 -6.66
N LYS A 86 0.91 13.40 -6.29
CA LYS A 86 0.89 14.82 -6.63
C LYS A 86 1.25 15.04 -8.10
N LEU A 87 2.25 14.32 -8.61
CA LEU A 87 2.60 14.29 -10.03
C LEU A 87 1.89 13.11 -10.70
N GLN A 88 0.95 13.40 -11.60
CA GLN A 88 0.20 12.38 -12.34
C GLN A 88 1.05 11.80 -13.49
N GLY A 89 0.89 10.50 -13.77
CA GLY A 89 1.68 9.78 -14.77
C GLY A 89 3.09 9.39 -14.32
N GLU A 90 3.49 9.78 -13.11
CA GLU A 90 4.78 9.36 -12.56
C GLU A 90 4.73 7.87 -12.16
N THR A 91 5.64 7.06 -12.71
CA THR A 91 5.76 5.64 -12.35
C THR A 91 6.84 5.46 -11.27
N TRP A 92 6.41 5.07 -10.07
CA TRP A 92 7.30 4.85 -8.94
C TRP A 92 7.96 3.48 -9.03
N LYS A 93 9.30 3.43 -9.01
CA LYS A 93 10.04 2.15 -8.99
C LYS A 93 10.23 1.57 -7.58
N SER A 94 9.89 2.36 -6.55
CA SER A 94 9.95 1.99 -5.13
C SER A 94 8.79 2.65 -4.39
N LEU A 95 8.27 2.02 -3.34
CA LEU A 95 7.26 2.63 -2.47
C LEU A 95 7.88 3.73 -1.61
N GLN A 96 9.10 3.48 -1.11
CA GLN A 96 9.79 4.34 -0.16
C GLN A 96 10.94 5.09 -0.82
N LYS A 97 11.38 6.18 -0.18
CA LYS A 97 12.57 6.94 -0.60
C LYS A 97 13.78 6.02 -0.79
N LEU A 98 14.59 6.31 -1.81
CA LEU A 98 15.67 5.43 -2.28
C LEU A 98 16.73 5.07 -1.23
N HIS A 99 16.90 5.88 -0.19
CA HIS A 99 17.86 5.62 0.88
C HIS A 99 17.31 4.65 1.95
N ILE A 100 16.02 4.33 1.92
CA ILE A 100 15.37 3.44 2.88
C ILE A 100 15.47 2.01 2.36
N PRO A 101 16.08 1.09 3.13
CA PRO A 101 16.16 -0.32 2.74
C PRO A 101 14.77 -0.93 2.57
N LYS A 102 14.59 -1.72 1.52
CA LYS A 102 13.34 -2.45 1.28
C LYS A 102 13.07 -3.45 2.41
N PRO A 103 11.95 -3.31 3.17
CA PRO A 103 11.64 -4.24 4.24
C PRO A 103 11.37 -5.65 3.72
N ALA A 104 11.75 -6.67 4.49
CA ALA A 104 11.50 -8.07 4.14
C ALA A 104 10.01 -8.44 4.06
N GLN A 105 9.15 -7.58 4.60
CA GLN A 105 7.69 -7.71 4.64
C GLN A 105 7.00 -7.06 3.44
N GLU A 106 7.72 -6.22 2.67
CA GLU A 106 7.18 -5.58 1.48
C GLU A 106 6.95 -6.61 0.37
N ARG A 107 5.76 -6.58 -0.22
CA ARG A 107 5.38 -7.39 -1.38
C ARG A 107 4.88 -6.48 -2.50
N ARG A 108 4.96 -6.96 -3.74
CA ARG A 108 4.27 -6.34 -4.86
C ARG A 108 2.79 -6.74 -4.85
N ASP A 109 1.93 -5.80 -5.18
CA ASP A 109 0.51 -6.03 -5.45
C ASP A 109 0.33 -6.17 -6.96
N PHE A 110 0.13 -7.40 -7.44
CA PHE A 110 0.01 -7.67 -8.88
C PHE A 110 -1.34 -7.22 -9.44
N ASP A 111 -2.36 -7.09 -8.60
CA ASP A 111 -3.70 -6.62 -9.00
C ASP A 111 -3.69 -5.14 -9.41
N PHE A 112 -2.67 -4.39 -8.97
CA PHE A 112 -2.53 -2.95 -9.21
C PHE A 112 -1.17 -2.62 -9.82
N PHE A 113 -0.56 -3.55 -10.56
CA PHE A 113 0.71 -3.28 -11.22
C PHE A 113 0.44 -2.86 -12.67
N VAL A 114 0.60 -1.56 -12.95
CA VAL A 114 0.72 -1.10 -14.33
C VAL A 114 2.16 -1.33 -14.77
N ASP A 115 2.41 -2.41 -15.51
CA ASP A 115 3.63 -2.52 -16.30
C ASP A 115 3.52 -1.47 -17.42
N SER A 116 4.47 -0.55 -17.49
CA SER A 116 4.53 0.46 -18.57
C SER A 116 4.89 -0.15 -19.94
N ASP A 117 4.78 -1.48 -20.12
CA ASP A 117 5.23 -2.25 -21.29
C ASP A 117 4.27 -3.42 -21.62
N GLY A 118 2.96 -3.22 -21.49
CA GLY A 118 1.96 -4.25 -21.82
C GLY A 118 0.75 -3.69 -22.54
N ASP A 119 0.94 -3.33 -23.82
CA ASP A 119 -0.09 -3.57 -24.84
C ASP A 119 -0.46 -5.05 -24.74
N ASP A 120 -1.68 -5.36 -24.30
CA ASP A 120 -2.42 -6.55 -24.73
C ASP A 120 -3.89 -6.11 -24.75
N ASP A 121 -4.24 -5.45 -25.86
CA ASP A 121 -5.54 -5.59 -26.49
C ASP A 121 -5.75 -7.09 -26.75
N ASP A 122 -6.31 -7.82 -25.78
CA ASP A 122 -7.08 -9.02 -26.12
C ASP A 122 -8.51 -8.53 -26.42
N ASP A 123 -8.69 -8.16 -27.69
CA ASP A 123 -9.98 -8.10 -28.38
C ASP A 123 -10.71 -9.44 -28.14
N ASP A 124 -11.64 -9.43 -27.19
CA ASP A 124 -12.64 -10.49 -27.04
C ASP A 124 -13.73 -10.22 -28.09
N ASP A 125 -13.39 -10.49 -29.35
CA ASP A 125 -14.31 -10.45 -30.48
C ASP A 125 -14.18 -11.77 -31.26
N ASP A 126 -15.00 -12.75 -30.89
CA ASP A 126 -15.64 -13.64 -31.86
C ASP A 126 -16.95 -14.16 -31.25
N ASP A 127 -17.98 -13.32 -31.45
CA ASP A 127 -19.37 -13.71 -31.52
C ASP A 127 -19.61 -14.55 -32.80
N ASP A 128 -20.48 -15.55 -32.66
CA ASP A 128 -21.32 -16.20 -33.69
C ASP A 128 -20.84 -17.32 -34.66
N ASP A 129 -21.76 -18.30 -34.73
CA ASP A 129 -22.17 -19.17 -35.86
C ASP A 129 -21.29 -20.35 -36.34
N ASP A 130 -21.63 -21.59 -35.90
CA ASP A 130 -22.40 -22.61 -36.68
C ASP A 130 -22.70 -23.87 -35.83
#